data_AF-A0A9X2MMD0-F1
#
_entry.id   AF-A0A9X2MMD0-F1
#
_cell.length_a   1.000
_cell.length_b   1.000
_cell.length_c   1.000
_cell.angle_alpha   90.00
_cell.angle_beta   90.00
_cell.angle_gamma   90.00
#
_symmetry.space_group_name_H-M   'P 1'
#
loop_
_entity.id
_entity.type
_entity.pdbx_description
1 polymer ?
#
loop_
_entity_poly.entity_id
_entity_poly.type
_entity_poly.pdbx_seq_one_letter_code
_entity_poly.pdbx_strand_id
1 'polypeptide(L)' 'MDKRKVIAAYRRGFITIQECAQIIGVDSRQAARLVNDVKLTHDLSMLREQATVKSL' A
#
# COMPACT_ATOMS: atom_id res chain seq x y z
N MET A 1 18.06 2.94 -15.74
CA MET A 1 17.80 4.31 -15.23
C MET A 1 18.57 4.49 -13.93
N ASP A 2 19.14 5.67 -13.68
CA ASP A 2 19.93 5.91 -12.46
C ASP A 2 19.01 6.07 -11.24
N LYS A 3 19.10 5.16 -10.26
CA LYS A 3 18.23 5.14 -9.08
C LYS A 3 18.27 6.48 -8.33
N ARG A 4 19.41 7.17 -8.31
CA ARG A 4 19.56 8.46 -7.63
C ARG A 4 18.71 9.55 -8.28
N LYS A 5 18.60 9.54 -9.62
CA LYS A 5 17.78 10.50 -10.37
C LYS A 5 16.29 10.27 -10.13
N VAL A 6 15.87 9.01 -10.00
CA VAL A 6 14.48 8.64 -9.70
C VAL A 6 14.08 9.10 -8.29
N ILE A 7 14.93 8.87 -7.29
CA ILE A 7 14.71 9.36 -5.92
C ILE A 7 14.64 10.89 -5.88
N ALA A 8 15.50 11.58 -6.65
CA ALA A 8 15.47 13.03 -6.74
C ALA A 8 14.16 13.54 -7.36
N ALA A 9 13.62 12.84 -8.37
CA ALA A 9 12.34 13.18 -8.98
C ALA A 9 11.17 13.01 -7.99
N TYR A 10 11.15 11.90 -7.23
CA TYR A 10 10.18 11.68 -6.16
C TYR A 10 10.24 12.80 -5.09
N ARG A 11 11.45 13.11 -4.59
CA ARG A 11 11.64 14.17 -3.57
C ARG A 11 11.21 15.56 -4.05
N ARG A 12 11.24 15.80 -5.35
CA ARG A 12 10.79 17.05 -5.98
C ARG A 12 9.31 17.04 -6.36
N GLY A 13 8.60 15.93 -6.14
CA GLY A 13 7.16 15.80 -6.42
C GLY A 13 6.82 15.55 -7.89
N PHE A 14 7.79 15.19 -8.74
CA PHE A 14 7.52 14.91 -10.16
C PHE A 14 6.85 13.54 -10.38
N ILE A 15 7.05 12.61 -9.44
CA ILE A 15 6.50 11.25 -9.48
C ILE A 15 6.05 10.85 -8.07
N THR A 16 5.09 9.94 -8.00
CA THR A 16 4.60 9.34 -6.75
C THR A 16 5.56 8.28 -6.20
N ILE A 17 5.34 7.88 -4.94
CA ILE A 17 6.11 6.79 -4.32
C ILE A 17 5.89 5.44 -5.03
N GLN A 18 4.70 5.23 -5.62
CA GLN A 18 4.38 4.02 -6.38
C GLN A 18 5.15 3.98 -7.71
N GLU A 19 5.18 5.09 -8.45
CA GLU A 19 5.98 5.21 -9.68
C GLU A 19 7.48 5.09 -9.38
N CYS A 20 7.96 5.69 -8.29
CA CYS A 20 9.35 5.56 -7.84
C CYS A 20 9.72 4.09 -7.56
N ALA A 21 8.85 3.35 -6.84
CA ALA A 21 9.05 1.94 -6.55
C ALA A 21 9.09 1.09 -7.83
N GLN A 22 8.18 1.33 -8.78
CA GLN A 22 8.15 0.65 -10.07
C GLN A 22 9.44 0.87 -10.88
N ILE A 23 9.90 2.11 -10.97
CA ILE A 23 11.11 2.46 -11.73
C ILE A 23 12.38 1.88 -11.09
N ILE A 24 12.48 1.87 -9.75
CA ILE A 24 13.63 1.33 -9.02
C ILE A 24 13.65 -0.22 -9.04
N GLY A 25 12.53 -0.85 -9.39
CA GLY A 25 12.36 -2.30 -9.35
C GLY A 25 12.15 -2.83 -7.93
N VAL A 26 11.59 -1.99 -7.04
CA VAL A 26 11.10 -2.46 -5.74
C VAL A 26 9.72 -3.07 -5.99
N ASP A 27 9.49 -4.29 -5.49
CA ASP A 27 8.29 -5.07 -5.80
C ASP A 27 7.02 -4.41 -5.23
N SER A 28 6.47 -3.48 -6.00
CA SER A 28 5.25 -2.74 -5.70
C SER A 28 4.02 -3.65 -5.74
N ARG A 29 4.10 -4.81 -6.39
CA ARG A 29 3.02 -5.80 -6.44
C ARG A 29 2.89 -6.55 -5.12
N GLN A 30 4.00 -6.93 -4.48
CA GLN A 30 3.98 -7.51 -3.14
C GLN A 30 3.48 -6.49 -2.11
N ALA A 31 3.96 -5.24 -2.19
CA ALA A 31 3.46 -4.18 -1.32
C ALA A 31 1.95 -3.92 -1.49
N ALA A 32 1.45 -3.89 -2.74
CA ALA A 32 0.03 -3.71 -3.01
C ALA A 32 -0.82 -4.91 -2.54
N ARG A 33 -0.31 -6.14 -2.66
CA ARG A 33 -0.97 -7.35 -2.12
C ARG A 33 -1.04 -7.31 -0.60
N LEU A 34 0.08 -6.99 0.07
CA LEU A 34 0.13 -6.80 1.52
C LEU A 34 -0.85 -5.73 2.02
N VAL A 35 -0.94 -4.58 1.34
CA VAL A 35 -1.90 -3.52 1.73
C VAL A 35 -3.35 -3.99 1.53
N ASN A 36 -3.65 -4.72 0.47
CA ASN A 36 -4.98 -5.30 0.26
C ASN A 36 -5.32 -6.36 1.32
N ASP A 37 -4.36 -7.23 1.66
CA ASP A 37 -4.55 -8.28 2.67
C ASP A 37 -4.77 -7.68 4.07
N VAL A 38 -4.04 -6.61 4.43
CA VAL A 38 -4.24 -5.88 5.68
C VAL A 38 -5.62 -5.21 5.70
N LYS A 39 -6.04 -4.59 4.59
CA LYS A 39 -7.36 -3.95 4.50
C LYS A 39 -8.50 -4.97 4.61
N LEU A 40 -8.38 -6.11 3.93
CA LEU A 40 -9.36 -7.20 4.01
C LEU A 40 -9.45 -7.75 5.43
N THR A 41 -8.31 -7.94 6.10
CA THR A 41 -8.26 -8.40 7.49
C THR A 41 -8.96 -7.43 8.44
N HIS A 42 -8.77 -6.13 8.25
CA HIS A 42 -9.42 -5.08 9.04
C HIS A 42 -10.93 -4.98 8.78
N ASP A 43 -11.36 -5.10 7.52
CA ASP A 43 -12.78 -5.12 7.16
C ASP A 43 -13.48 -6.37 7.75
N LEU A 44 -12.82 -7.53 7.75
CA LEU A 44 -13.33 -8.75 8.39
C LEU A 44 -13.39 -8.65 9.92
N SER A 45 -12.41 -8.01 10.57
CA SER A 45 -12.46 -7.79 12.02
C SER A 45 -13.60 -6.85 12.41
N MET A 46 -13.84 -5.79 11.64
CA MET A 46 -14.96 -4.86 11.89
C MET A 46 -16.33 -5.53 11.68
N LEU A 47 -16.48 -6.38 10.66
CA LEU A 47 -17.70 -7.15 10.44
C LEU A 47 -17.96 -8.14 11.57
N ARG A 48 -16.90 -8.80 12.09
CA ARG A 48 -17.02 -9.71 13.23
C ARG A 48 -17.42 -8.97 14.51
N GLU A 49 -16.82 -7.81 14.78
CA GLU A 49 -17.18 -6.99 15.94
C GLU A 49 -18.62 -6.48 15.86
N GLN A 50 -19.08 -6.01 14.71
CA GLN A 50 -20.48 -5.56 14.52
C GLN A 50 -21.51 -6.69 14.71
N ALA A 51 -21.15 -7.93 14.37
CA ALA A 51 -22.03 -9.08 14.57
C ALA A 51 -22.21 -9.45 16.05
N THR A 52 -21.22 -9.18 16.92
CA THR A 52 -21.34 -9.47 18.36
C THR A 52 -22.13 -8.40 19.11
N VAL A 53 -22.09 -7.13 18.69
CA VAL A 53 -22.80 -6.03 19.39
C VAL A 53 -24.29 -6.00 19.07
N LYS A 54 -24.74 -6.59 17.95
CA LYS A 54 -26.16 -6.62 17.55
C LYS A 54 -26.96 -7.80 18.14
N SER A 55 -26.34 -8.66 18.94
CA SER A 55 -27.00 -9.85 19.52
C SER A 55 -27.36 -9.71 21.02
N LEU A 56 -27.37 -8.48 21.56
CA LEU A 56 -27.77 -8.15 22.94
C LEU A 56 -29.03 -7.29 22.96
#